data_AF-A0AAV8XQ15-F1
#
_entry.id   AF-A0AAV8XQ15-F1
#
_cell.length_a   1.000
_cell.length_b   1.000
_cell.length_c   1.000
_cell.angle_alpha   90.00
_cell.angle_beta   90.00
_cell.angle_gamma   90.00
#
_symmetry.space_group_name_H-M   'P 1'
#
loop_
_entity.id
_entity.type
_entity.pdbx_description
1 polymer ?
#
loop_
_entity_poly.entity_id
_entity_poly.type
_entity_poly.pdbx_seq_one_letter_code
_entity_poly.pdbx_strand_id
1 'polypeptide(L)'
;MAIANADYEFIMCDFGTNGRISDGGVIDNILFYKKLKANKLKLPLPSKSEKSFSELPFVFIGDEAFALRADFLKPFSQKALNFERRIFNYRLSRARRIIENVFGILAARFRIFHTAISLQLQNTEKVVMACCVLHNFLRRKRIGIYRYTFT
;
A
#
# COMPACT_ATOMS: atom_id res chain seq x y z
N MET A 1 -2.70 7.63 4.79
CA MET A 1 -2.17 6.81 3.68
C MET A 1 -1.52 5.55 4.24
N ALA A 2 -1.59 4.42 3.54
CA ALA A 2 -0.83 3.23 3.91
C ALA A 2 -0.27 2.54 2.67
N ILE A 3 0.82 1.81 2.86
CA ILE A 3 1.49 1.01 1.83
C ILE A 3 1.61 -0.40 2.38
N ALA A 4 1.25 -1.40 1.57
CA ALA A 4 1.39 -2.80 1.92
C ALA A 4 2.16 -3.59 0.85
N ASN A 5 2.84 -4.64 1.27
CA ASN A 5 3.49 -5.60 0.37
C ASN A 5 2.54 -6.75 0.00
N ALA A 6 3.00 -7.64 -0.88
CA ALA A 6 2.24 -8.81 -1.34
C ALA A 6 1.93 -9.83 -0.22
N ASP A 7 2.66 -9.81 0.88
CA ASP A 7 2.47 -10.69 2.04
C ASP A 7 1.40 -10.18 3.02
N TYR A 8 0.69 -9.12 2.63
CA TYR A 8 -0.34 -8.45 3.43
C TYR A 8 0.26 -7.78 4.68
N GLU A 9 1.51 -7.32 4.62
CA GLU A 9 2.14 -6.54 5.67
C GLU A 9 2.11 -5.05 5.34
N PHE A 10 1.87 -4.21 6.35
CA PHE A 10 2.08 -2.77 6.23
C PHE A 10 3.58 -2.47 6.16
N ILE A 11 4.02 -1.83 5.08
CA ILE A 11 5.37 -1.26 4.97
C ILE A 11 5.40 0.12 5.62
N MET A 12 4.30 0.87 5.48
CA MET A 12 4.20 2.25 5.94
C MET A 12 2.74 2.58 6.23
N CYS A 13 2.53 3.33 7.31
CA CYS A 13 1.26 3.96 7.66
C CYS A 13 1.53 5.41 8.03
N ASP A 14 0.75 6.33 7.46
CA ASP A 14 0.83 7.76 7.73
C ASP A 14 -0.57 8.32 7.97
N PHE A 15 -0.74 9.05 9.06
CA PHE A 15 -2.00 9.67 9.46
C PHE A 15 -1.95 11.11 8.97
N GLY A 16 -2.78 11.42 7.97
CA GLY A 16 -2.78 12.76 7.36
C GLY A 16 -3.05 13.86 8.39
N THR A 17 -2.60 15.07 8.09
CA THR A 17 -2.90 16.26 8.89
C THR A 17 -4.36 16.71 8.71
N ASN A 18 -4.93 17.35 9.73
CA ASN A 18 -6.35 17.69 9.84
C ASN A 18 -6.96 18.44 8.61
N GLY A 19 -7.96 17.81 7.96
CA GLY A 19 -9.24 18.39 7.53
C GLY A 19 -9.40 19.40 6.37
N ARG A 20 -8.36 20.04 5.81
CA ARG A 20 -8.57 21.07 4.75
C ARG A 20 -7.61 21.02 3.56
N ILE A 21 -7.17 19.82 3.18
CA ILE A 21 -6.28 19.67 2.02
C ILE A 21 -6.87 18.58 1.13
N SER A 22 -7.02 18.85 -0.17
CA SER A 22 -7.51 17.87 -1.15
C SER A 22 -6.63 16.62 -1.16
N ASP A 23 -7.18 15.47 -1.55
CA ASP A 23 -6.44 14.20 -1.59
C ASP A 23 -5.10 14.33 -2.36
N GLY A 24 -5.07 15.12 -3.45
CA GLY A 24 -3.85 15.45 -4.19
C GLY A 24 -2.84 16.30 -3.43
N GLY A 25 -3.29 17.31 -2.67
CA GLY A 25 -2.42 18.15 -1.84
C GLY A 25 -1.91 17.46 -0.56
N VAL A 26 -2.65 16.46 -0.06
CA VAL A 26 -2.22 15.61 1.06
C VAL A 26 -1.07 14.71 0.61
N ILE A 27 -1.19 14.11 -0.58
CA ILE A 27 -0.14 13.27 -1.18
C ILE A 27 1.17 14.04 -1.35
N ASP A 28 1.14 15.26 -1.89
CA ASP A 28 2.33 16.09 -2.08
C ASP A 28 3.06 16.43 -0.77
N ASN A 29 2.34 16.45 0.34
CA ASN A 29 2.90 16.82 1.64
C ASN A 29 3.37 15.65 2.49
N ILE A 30 2.97 14.43 2.17
CA ILE A 30 3.38 13.22 2.88
C ILE A 30 4.89 12.97 2.71
N LEU A 31 5.57 12.69 3.83
CA LEU A 31 7.02 12.46 3.87
C LEU A 31 7.47 11.38 2.88
N PHE A 32 6.70 10.31 2.74
CA PHE A 32 6.96 9.25 1.78
C PHE A 32 7.00 9.78 0.35
N TYR A 33 5.99 10.55 -0.07
CA TYR A 33 5.89 11.00 -1.44
C TYR A 33 6.94 12.08 -1.76
N LYS A 34 7.28 12.93 -0.77
CA LYS A 34 8.44 13.83 -0.85
C LYS A 34 9.75 13.07 -1.07
N LYS A 35 9.97 11.97 -0.32
CA LYS A 35 11.15 11.11 -0.50
C LYS A 35 11.12 10.34 -1.82
N LEU A 36 9.95 9.90 -2.29
CA LEU A 36 9.78 9.24 -3.59
C LEU A 36 10.16 10.20 -4.72
N LYS A 37 9.58 11.41 -4.73
CA LYS A 37 9.88 12.46 -5.71
C LYS A 37 11.36 12.84 -5.74
N ALA A 38 12.01 12.89 -4.57
CA ALA A 38 13.42 13.21 -4.44
C ALA A 38 14.38 12.01 -4.65
N ASN A 39 13.89 10.84 -5.05
CA ASN A 39 14.68 9.60 -5.18
C ASN A 39 15.43 9.19 -3.90
N LYS A 40 14.92 9.56 -2.72
CA LYS A 40 15.53 9.30 -1.41
C LYS A 40 15.03 8.03 -0.72
N LEU A 41 14.07 7.32 -1.32
CA LEU A 41 13.57 6.04 -0.79
C LEU A 41 14.55 4.87 -0.97
N LYS A 42 15.61 5.05 -1.77
CA LYS A 42 16.60 4.00 -2.08
C LYS A 42 15.92 2.68 -2.51
N LEU A 43 15.05 2.78 -3.53
CA LEU A 43 14.40 1.60 -4.09
C LEU A 43 15.46 0.62 -4.63
N PRO A 44 15.19 -0.71 -4.56
CA PRO A 44 16.08 -1.68 -5.16
C PRO A 44 16.27 -1.40 -6.65
N LEU A 45 17.47 -1.70 -7.14
CA LEU A 45 17.73 -1.63 -8.58
C LEU A 45 16.82 -2.61 -9.33
N PRO A 46 16.50 -2.33 -10.60
CA PRO A 46 15.78 -3.28 -11.45
C PRO A 46 16.42 -4.66 -11.38
N SER A 47 15.57 -5.69 -11.32
CA SER A 47 16.04 -7.07 -11.26
C SER A 47 15.23 -7.94 -12.21
N LYS A 48 15.84 -9.05 -12.66
CA LYS A 48 15.14 -10.04 -13.47
C LYS A 48 14.12 -10.76 -12.59
N SER A 49 12.86 -10.75 -13.02
CA SER A 49 11.86 -11.65 -12.46
C SER A 49 11.94 -13.00 -13.16
N GLU A 50 11.57 -14.08 -12.48
CA GLU A 50 11.51 -15.44 -13.05
C GLU A 50 10.68 -15.55 -14.34
N LYS A 51 9.79 -14.57 -14.58
CA LYS A 51 8.83 -14.56 -15.70
C LYS A 51 9.15 -13.52 -16.77
N SER A 52 10.24 -12.76 -16.62
CA SER A 52 10.62 -11.70 -17.55
C SER A 52 12.03 -11.92 -18.07
N PHE A 53 12.20 -11.80 -19.39
CA PHE A 53 13.50 -11.83 -20.04
C PHE A 53 14.31 -10.53 -19.83
N SER A 54 13.63 -9.45 -19.43
CA SER A 54 14.22 -8.15 -19.11
C SER A 54 14.19 -7.84 -17.61
N GLU A 55 15.14 -7.02 -17.17
CA GLU A 55 15.13 -6.43 -15.83
C GLU A 55 13.92 -5.51 -15.67
N LEU A 56 13.18 -5.68 -14.58
CA LEU A 56 12.00 -4.89 -14.28
C LEU A 56 12.25 -4.03 -13.03
N PRO A 57 11.81 -2.76 -13.04
CA PRO A 57 11.93 -1.88 -11.88
C PRO A 57 10.95 -2.28 -10.78
N PHE A 58 11.29 -1.92 -9.55
CA PHE A 58 10.35 -1.94 -8.43
C PHE A 58 9.50 -0.68 -8.47
N VAL A 59 8.18 -0.86 -8.44
CA VAL A 59 7.21 0.24 -8.57
C VAL A 59 6.14 0.15 -7.50
N PHE A 60 5.65 1.31 -7.07
CA PHE A 60 4.42 1.41 -6.30
C PHE A 60 3.21 1.37 -7.22
N ILE A 61 2.08 0.94 -6.68
CA ILE A 61 0.79 0.92 -7.38
C ILE A 61 -0.17 1.78 -6.57
N GLY A 62 -0.80 2.75 -7.23
CA GLY A 62 -1.80 3.62 -6.60
C GLY A 62 -3.00 3.91 -7.49
N ASP A 63 -3.82 4.83 -7.01
CA ASP A 63 -5.01 5.30 -7.70
C ASP A 63 -4.69 6.37 -8.77
N GLU A 64 -5.74 6.89 -9.40
CA GLU A 64 -5.63 7.88 -10.48
C GLU A 64 -5.13 9.26 -10.00
N ALA A 65 -5.23 9.55 -8.69
CA ALA A 65 -4.83 10.83 -8.10
C ALA A 65 -3.31 11.03 -8.09
N PHE A 66 -2.53 9.94 -8.19
CA PHE A 66 -1.08 10.02 -8.30
C PHE A 66 -0.64 10.38 -9.72
N ALA A 67 0.52 11.01 -9.86
CA ALA A 67 1.16 11.20 -11.16
C ALA A 67 1.82 9.90 -11.63
N LEU A 68 1.72 9.58 -12.93
CA LEU A 68 2.43 8.44 -13.51
C LEU A 68 3.93 8.72 -13.49
N ARG A 69 4.73 7.77 -12.99
CA ARG A 69 6.19 7.88 -12.89
C ARG A 69 6.85 6.52 -13.13
N ALA A 70 8.17 6.50 -13.34
CA ALA A 70 8.93 5.27 -13.49
C ALA A 70 8.87 4.36 -12.24
N ASP A 71 8.64 4.96 -11.06
CA ASP A 71 8.55 4.31 -9.76
C ASP A 71 7.10 4.17 -9.25
N PHE A 72 6.10 4.59 -10.04
CA PHE A 72 4.69 4.63 -9.62
C PHE A 72 3.72 4.40 -10.77
N LEU A 73 3.00 3.28 -10.73
CA LEU A 73 1.97 2.91 -11.69
C LEU A 73 0.58 3.32 -11.23
N LYS A 74 -0.22 3.80 -12.19
CA LYS A 74 -1.61 4.21 -11.98
C LYS A 74 -2.50 3.68 -13.12
N PRO A 75 -3.82 3.55 -12.92
CA PRO A 75 -4.71 3.07 -13.97
C PRO A 75 -4.75 4.05 -15.15
N PHE A 76 -4.90 3.51 -16.36
CA PHE A 76 -5.27 4.32 -17.52
C PHE A 76 -6.67 4.91 -17.33
N SER A 77 -6.88 6.13 -17.83
CA SER A 77 -8.18 6.80 -17.79
C SER A 77 -9.24 5.98 -18.53
N GLN A 78 -10.45 5.94 -17.96
CA GLN A 78 -11.59 5.16 -18.48
C GLN A 78 -12.13 5.68 -19.83
N LYS A 79 -11.80 6.91 -20.21
CA LYS A 79 -12.36 7.58 -21.41
C LYS A 79 -11.91 6.98 -22.76
N ALA A 80 -10.80 6.23 -22.79
CA ALA A 80 -10.24 5.67 -24.03
C ALA A 80 -9.48 4.35 -23.78
N LEU A 81 -10.20 3.35 -23.25
CA LEU A 81 -9.62 2.04 -22.93
C LEU A 81 -9.68 1.07 -24.12
N ASN A 82 -8.54 0.87 -24.77
CA ASN A 82 -8.35 -0.26 -25.68
C ASN A 82 -8.20 -1.58 -24.88
N PHE A 83 -8.22 -2.71 -25.59
CA PHE A 83 -8.16 -4.05 -24.97
C PHE A 83 -6.97 -4.23 -24.02
N GLU A 84 -5.76 -3.85 -24.44
CA GLU A 84 -4.55 -3.95 -23.61
C GLU A 84 -4.62 -3.09 -22.34
N ARG A 85 -5.12 -1.87 -22.44
CA ARG A 85 -5.30 -0.99 -21.28
C ARG A 85 -6.35 -1.53 -20.30
N ARG A 86 -7.38 -2.22 -20.80
CA ARG A 86 -8.36 -2.92 -19.94
C ARG A 86 -7.71 -4.05 -19.16
N ILE A 87 -6.87 -4.87 -19.82
CA ILE A 87 -6.12 -5.94 -19.16
C ILE A 87 -5.18 -5.35 -18.10
N PHE A 88 -4.45 -4.29 -18.45
CA PHE A 88 -3.57 -3.61 -17.50
C PHE A 88 -4.34 -3.09 -16.29
N ASN A 89 -5.42 -2.31 -16.50
CA ASN A 89 -6.23 -1.77 -15.40
C ASN A 89 -6.83 -2.87 -14.53
N TYR A 90 -7.25 -3.99 -15.12
CA TYR A 90 -7.73 -5.15 -14.38
C TYR A 90 -6.64 -5.74 -13.49
N ARG A 91 -5.43 -5.98 -14.02
CA ARG A 91 -4.29 -6.51 -13.25
C ARG A 91 -3.88 -5.55 -12.13
N LEU A 92 -3.82 -4.25 -12.43
CA LEU A 92 -3.51 -3.20 -11.47
C LEU A 92 -4.56 -3.16 -10.34
N SER A 93 -5.84 -3.27 -10.69
CA SER A 93 -6.94 -3.35 -9.73
C SER A 93 -6.79 -4.56 -8.80
N ARG A 94 -6.43 -5.74 -9.34
CA ARG A 94 -6.16 -6.91 -8.50
C ARG A 94 -4.99 -6.71 -7.54
N ALA A 95 -3.93 -6.03 -7.97
CA ALA A 95 -2.82 -5.71 -7.09
C ALA A 95 -3.25 -4.75 -5.97
N ARG A 96 -4.07 -3.74 -6.27
CA ARG A 96 -4.63 -2.81 -5.27
C ARG A 96 -5.53 -3.50 -4.24
N ARG A 97 -6.23 -4.58 -4.59
CA ARG A 97 -7.01 -5.37 -3.62
C ARG A 97 -6.19 -5.87 -2.42
N ILE A 98 -4.87 -5.96 -2.55
CA ILE A 98 -3.99 -6.33 -1.43
C ILE A 98 -4.16 -5.34 -0.28
N ILE A 99 -4.05 -4.03 -0.52
CA ILE A 99 -4.16 -3.05 0.58
C ILE A 99 -5.58 -3.01 1.16
N GLU A 100 -6.61 -3.18 0.33
CA GLU A 100 -8.01 -3.29 0.77
C GLU A 100 -8.20 -4.50 1.70
N ASN A 101 -7.68 -5.66 1.30
CA ASN A 101 -7.71 -6.89 2.10
C ASN A 101 -6.91 -6.73 3.41
N VAL A 102 -5.77 -6.05 3.38
CA VAL A 102 -4.98 -5.78 4.60
C VAL A 102 -5.83 -4.98 5.60
N PHE A 103 -6.52 -3.93 5.16
CA PHE A 103 -7.43 -3.18 6.02
C PHE A 103 -8.62 -4.01 6.50
N GLY A 104 -9.21 -4.84 5.64
CA GLY A 104 -10.27 -5.76 6.02
C GLY A 104 -9.84 -6.75 7.11
N ILE A 105 -8.64 -7.32 6.98
CA ILE A 105 -8.05 -8.22 7.99
C ILE A 105 -7.77 -7.46 9.29
N LEU A 106 -7.25 -6.24 9.19
CA LEU A 106 -6.96 -5.40 10.36
C LEU A 106 -8.25 -5.12 11.15
N ALA A 107 -9.31 -4.69 10.46
CA ALA A 107 -10.61 -4.41 11.07
C ALA A 107 -11.23 -5.66 11.70
N ALA A 108 -11.28 -6.78 10.97
CA ALA A 108 -11.82 -8.03 11.48
C ALA A 108 -11.06 -8.58 12.70
N ARG A 109 -9.76 -8.28 12.82
CA ARG A 109 -8.93 -8.73 13.94
C ARG A 109 -9.09 -7.85 15.18
N PHE A 110 -9.17 -6.54 15.00
CA PHE A 110 -9.18 -5.58 16.10
C PHE A 110 -10.54 -4.90 16.21
N ARG A 111 -11.33 -5.31 17.21
CA ARG A 111 -12.72 -4.86 17.38
C ARG A 111 -12.90 -3.35 17.49
N ILE A 112 -11.85 -2.62 17.87
CA ILE A 112 -11.87 -1.15 17.98
C ILE A 112 -12.22 -0.46 16.66
N PHE A 113 -12.01 -1.10 15.51
CA PHE A 113 -12.37 -0.55 14.20
C PHE A 113 -13.83 -0.77 13.80
N HIS A 114 -14.60 -1.57 14.57
CA HIS A 114 -16.01 -1.84 14.28
C HIS A 114 -16.98 -0.84 14.92
N THR A 115 -16.49 0.03 15.80
CA THR A 115 -17.28 1.08 16.46
C THR A 115 -16.60 2.42 16.27
N ALA A 116 -17.35 3.51 16.50
CA ALA A 116 -16.74 4.83 16.59
C ALA A 116 -15.64 4.85 17.65
N ILE A 117 -14.45 5.33 17.27
CA ILE A 117 -13.31 5.43 18.19
C ILE A 117 -13.49 6.70 19.00
N SER A 118 -14.01 6.57 20.22
CA SER A 118 -14.18 7.69 21.17
C SER A 118 -12.87 7.99 21.91
N LEU A 119 -11.84 8.37 21.17
CA LEU A 119 -10.54 8.77 21.70
C LEU A 119 -10.11 10.10 21.10
N GLN A 120 -9.28 10.85 21.85
CA GLN A 120 -8.58 12.01 21.29
C GLN A 120 -7.72 11.58 20.10
N LEU A 121 -7.61 12.44 19.09
CA LEU A 121 -6.91 12.14 17.82
C LEU A 121 -5.51 11.54 18.04
N GLN A 122 -4.72 12.12 18.94
CA GLN A 122 -3.37 11.64 19.28
C GLN A 122 -3.36 10.20 19.82
N ASN A 123 -4.39 9.82 20.58
CA ASN A 123 -4.52 8.47 21.11
C ASN A 123 -5.04 7.51 20.03
N THR A 124 -5.94 7.97 19.18
CA THR A 124 -6.41 7.22 18.00
C THR A 124 -5.24 6.84 17.09
N GLU A 125 -4.36 7.79 16.77
CA GLU A 125 -3.15 7.53 15.95
C GLU A 125 -2.27 6.44 16.56
N LYS A 126 -1.98 6.53 17.86
CA LYS A 126 -1.19 5.52 18.60
C LYS A 126 -1.84 4.15 18.54
N VAL A 127 -3.15 4.08 18.75
CA VAL A 127 -3.93 2.83 18.69
C VAL A 127 -3.86 2.21 17.30
N VAL A 128 -4.11 2.98 16.25
CA VAL A 128 -4.07 2.44 14.88
C VAL A 128 -2.65 1.98 14.54
N MET A 129 -1.62 2.74 14.89
CA MET A 129 -0.23 2.32 14.70
C MET A 129 0.10 1.02 15.44
N ALA A 130 -0.33 0.90 16.70
CA ALA A 130 -0.16 -0.33 17.47
C ALA A 130 -0.85 -1.52 16.78
N CYS A 131 -2.08 -1.33 16.27
CA CYS A 131 -2.79 -2.36 15.50
C CYS A 131 -2.05 -2.76 14.22
N CYS A 132 -1.50 -1.81 13.45
CA CYS A 132 -0.72 -2.11 12.24
C CYS A 132 0.55 -2.92 12.56
N VAL A 133 1.28 -2.53 13.61
CA VAL A 133 2.48 -3.24 14.07
C VAL A 133 2.13 -4.66 14.55
N LEU A 134 1.10 -4.79 15.39
CA LEU A 134 0.63 -6.10 15.88
C LEU A 134 0.11 -6.97 14.73
N HIS A 135 -0.54 -6.39 13.73
CA HIS A 135 -0.94 -7.12 12.53
C HIS A 135 0.25 -7.73 11.81
N ASN A 136 1.30 -6.94 11.54
CA ASN A 136 2.52 -7.44 10.90
C ASN A 136 3.18 -8.54 11.72
N PHE A 137 3.29 -8.37 13.04
CA PHE A 137 3.84 -9.38 13.94
C PHE A 137 3.11 -10.72 13.82
N LEU A 138 1.78 -10.70 13.83
CA LEU A 138 0.95 -11.90 13.70
C LEU A 138 1.03 -12.52 12.30
N ARG A 139 1.12 -11.71 11.24
CA ARG A 139 1.31 -12.19 9.87
C ARG A 139 2.64 -12.94 9.71
N ARG A 140 3.73 -12.37 10.22
CA ARG A 140 5.06 -12.98 10.18
C ARG A 140 5.13 -14.30 10.94
N LYS A 141 4.50 -14.36 12.13
CA LYS A 141 4.41 -15.61 12.90
C LYS A 141 3.65 -16.71 12.14
N ARG A 142 2.57 -16.37 11.45
CA ARG A 142 1.82 -17.35 10.64
C ARG A 142 2.64 -17.85 9.44
N ILE A 143 3.32 -16.95 8.71
CA ILE A 143 4.18 -17.35 7.57
C ILE A 143 5.33 -18.26 8.04
N GLY A 144 5.89 -17.99 9.21
CA GLY A 144 6.90 -18.86 9.83
C GLY A 144 6.41 -20.30 10.00
N ILE A 145 5.18 -20.50 10.47
CA ILE A 145 4.61 -21.84 10.71
C ILE A 145 4.43 -22.64 9.41
N TYR A 146 4.03 -21.99 8.30
CA TYR A 146 3.83 -22.67 7.02
C TYR A 146 5.10 -22.84 6.17
N ARG A 147 6.23 -22.22 6.56
CA ARG A 147 7.53 -22.42 5.90
C ARG A 147 8.28 -23.66 6.39
N TYR A 148 7.92 -24.23 7.54
CA TYR A 148 8.55 -25.44 8.09
C TYR A 148 7.84 -26.75 7.70
N THR A 149 6.84 -26.72 6.81
CA THR A 149 6.10 -27.94 6.38
C THR A 149 6.37 -28.36 4.94
N PHE A 150 7.45 -27.87 4.32
CA PHE A 150 7.93 -28.36 3.03
C PHE A 150 9.46 -28.51 3.05
N THR A 151 9.91 -29.58 3.70
CA THR A 151 11.21 -30.26 3.53
C THR A 151 10.93 -31.73 3.59
#